data_AF-A0A963B914-F1
#
_entry.id   AF-A0A963B914-F1
#
_cell.length_a   1.000
_cell.length_b   1.000
_cell.length_c   1.000
_cell.angle_alpha   90.00
_cell.angle_beta   90.00
_cell.angle_gamma   90.00
#
_symmetry.space_group_name_H-M   'P 1'
#
loop_
_entity.id
_entity.type
_entity.pdbx_description
1 polymer ?
#
loop_
_entity_poly.entity_id
_entity_poly.type
_entity_poly.pdbx_seq_one_letter_code
_entity_poly.pdbx_strand_id
1 'polypeptide(L)'
;AAGVGLLCQSQTTSFFPYFQSGLDALSWRQEVPEIFYPASLLPGLREIGTWPLQTWGSVHPRTGWTTQSEEPKAAAINAQRAGDIVTRTGQPHVYVSLSGDSYMHNDVIRQIDNWVDDGSGMLTNRRSHIFSGQKVWPPGPLIEKDHSTGTWQMLVPTPESTCDVFGTNDLASSSGWGGGRVDSAGDYAWNLWRPYKCCRRRGQWFLFDIDWFSYPP
;
A
#
# COMPACT_ATOMS: atom_id res chain seq x y z
N ALA A 1 11.24 -13.24 7.94
CA ALA A 1 10.74 -14.11 9.04
C ALA A 1 9.61 -13.38 9.75
N ALA A 2 8.37 -13.85 9.64
CA ALA A 2 7.26 -13.40 10.50
C ALA A 2 7.46 -14.02 11.90
N GLY A 3 8.48 -13.51 12.60
CA GLY A 3 9.06 -14.11 13.81
C GLY A 3 8.50 -13.51 15.08
N VAL A 4 7.19 -13.45 15.22
CA VAL A 4 6.39 -13.32 16.46
C VAL A 4 4.95 -13.31 15.98
N GLY A 5 4.04 -14.08 16.59
CA GLY A 5 2.65 -14.23 16.13
C GLY A 5 1.76 -12.98 16.26
N LEU A 6 2.34 -11.79 16.11
CA LEU A 6 1.72 -10.47 16.21
C LEU A 6 1.63 -9.75 14.86
N LEU A 7 2.26 -10.27 13.80
CA LEU A 7 2.25 -9.64 12.48
C LEU A 7 1.46 -10.48 11.48
N CYS A 8 0.59 -9.82 10.72
CA CYS A 8 -0.14 -10.42 9.62
C CYS A 8 0.80 -10.67 8.43
N GLN A 9 0.60 -11.79 7.75
CA GLN A 9 1.29 -12.04 6.49
C GLN A 9 0.82 -11.00 5.47
N SER A 10 1.78 -10.33 4.84
CA SER A 10 1.48 -9.32 3.82
C SER A 10 1.07 -9.98 2.50
N GLN A 11 0.33 -9.23 1.67
CA GLN A 11 0.16 -9.57 0.26
C GLN A 11 1.39 -9.20 -0.58
N THR A 12 2.25 -8.35 -0.02
CA THR A 12 3.46 -7.89 -0.69
C THR A 12 4.65 -8.79 -0.39
N THR A 13 5.47 -9.01 -1.41
CA THR A 13 6.78 -9.65 -1.27
C THR A 13 7.86 -8.57 -1.33
N SER A 14 8.85 -8.67 -0.44
CA SER A 14 9.95 -7.71 -0.41
C SER A 14 10.76 -7.79 -1.71
N PHE A 15 11.26 -6.64 -2.17
CA PHE A 15 12.01 -6.49 -3.44
C PHE A 15 11.25 -6.90 -4.71
N PHE A 16 9.95 -7.11 -4.64
CA PHE A 16 9.11 -7.31 -5.82
C PHE A 16 8.50 -5.98 -6.27
N PRO A 17 8.75 -5.51 -7.50
CA PRO A 17 8.25 -4.23 -7.98
C PRO A 17 6.77 -4.35 -8.41
N TYR A 18 5.84 -3.95 -7.52
CA TYR A 18 4.40 -3.96 -7.82
C TYR A 18 3.99 -2.90 -8.85
N PHE A 19 4.75 -1.83 -8.96
CA PHE A 19 4.58 -0.80 -9.98
C PHE A 19 5.94 -0.30 -10.45
N GLN A 20 6.07 -0.11 -11.77
CA GLN A 20 7.27 0.43 -12.39
C GLN A 20 6.86 1.45 -13.47
N SER A 21 7.09 2.72 -13.17
CA SER A 21 6.73 3.86 -14.02
C SER A 21 7.24 3.79 -15.46
N GLY A 22 8.36 3.09 -15.70
CA GLY A 22 8.93 2.90 -17.03
C GLY A 22 8.09 1.99 -17.94
N LEU A 23 7.43 0.98 -17.37
CA LEU A 23 6.55 0.05 -18.11
C LEU A 23 5.17 0.65 -18.34
N ASP A 24 4.77 1.57 -17.47
CA ASP A 24 3.48 2.27 -17.50
C ASP A 24 3.61 3.67 -18.14
N ALA A 25 4.47 3.83 -19.14
CA ALA A 25 4.87 5.15 -19.63
C ALA A 25 3.71 6.00 -20.18
N LEU A 26 2.67 5.39 -20.76
CA LEU A 26 1.52 6.12 -21.27
C LEU A 26 0.73 6.78 -20.13
N SER A 27 0.24 6.00 -19.17
CA SER A 27 -0.52 6.52 -18.03
C SER A 27 0.36 7.39 -17.12
N TRP A 28 1.60 6.97 -16.85
CA TRP A 28 2.49 7.66 -15.92
C TRP A 28 3.12 8.95 -16.44
N ARG A 29 3.36 9.07 -17.76
CA ARG A 29 4.03 10.27 -18.35
C ARG A 29 3.13 11.12 -19.21
N GLN A 30 2.13 10.52 -19.85
CA GLN A 30 1.20 11.22 -20.76
C GLN A 30 -0.18 11.40 -20.13
N GLU A 31 -0.42 10.90 -18.92
CA GLU A 31 -1.68 11.05 -18.18
C GLU A 31 -2.87 10.35 -18.85
N VAL A 32 -2.67 9.57 -19.90
CA VAL A 32 -3.74 8.89 -20.64
C VAL A 32 -3.82 7.43 -20.19
N PRO A 33 -5.00 6.91 -19.80
CA PRO A 33 -6.33 7.53 -19.86
C PRO A 33 -6.76 8.27 -18.58
N GLU A 34 -5.85 8.47 -17.62
CA GLU A 34 -6.15 9.05 -16.31
C GLU A 34 -6.80 10.45 -16.37
N ILE A 35 -6.47 11.26 -17.39
CA ILE A 35 -7.05 12.59 -17.61
C ILE A 35 -8.58 12.56 -17.77
N PHE A 36 -9.15 11.40 -18.15
CA PHE A 36 -10.60 11.25 -18.33
C PHE A 36 -11.36 10.96 -17.02
N TYR A 37 -10.68 10.73 -15.89
CA TYR A 37 -11.36 10.63 -14.60
C TYR A 37 -11.96 11.99 -14.20
N PRO A 38 -13.18 12.04 -13.64
CA PRO A 38 -13.78 13.30 -13.18
C PRO A 38 -12.89 14.06 -12.19
N ALA A 39 -12.14 13.34 -11.35
CA ALA A 39 -11.19 13.92 -10.40
C ALA A 39 -10.01 14.65 -11.06
N SER A 40 -9.71 14.37 -12.33
CA SER A 40 -8.69 15.09 -13.10
C SER A 40 -9.16 16.48 -13.56
N LEU A 41 -10.47 16.73 -13.55
CA LEU A 41 -11.08 17.94 -14.10
C LEU A 41 -11.77 18.81 -13.05
N LEU A 42 -12.19 18.21 -11.92
CA LEU A 42 -12.94 18.88 -10.86
C LEU A 42 -12.03 19.15 -9.65
N PRO A 43 -11.65 20.42 -9.40
CA PRO A 43 -10.85 20.77 -8.23
C PRO A 43 -11.50 20.33 -6.92
N GLY A 44 -10.67 19.85 -5.98
CA GLY A 44 -11.13 19.41 -4.66
C GLY A 44 -11.70 17.98 -4.63
N LEU A 45 -11.90 17.35 -5.77
CA LEU A 45 -12.22 15.93 -5.85
C LEU A 45 -10.92 15.12 -5.81
N ARG A 46 -10.79 14.20 -4.83
CA ARG A 46 -9.60 13.34 -4.65
C ARG A 46 -8.33 14.18 -4.50
N GLU A 47 -8.31 15.03 -3.48
CA GLU A 47 -7.27 16.03 -3.23
C GLU A 47 -6.48 15.72 -1.95
N ILE A 48 -5.15 15.86 -2.01
CA ILE A 48 -4.30 15.78 -0.82
C ILE A 48 -4.28 17.16 -0.16
N GLY A 49 -4.82 17.25 1.06
CA GLY A 49 -5.04 18.51 1.77
C GLY A 49 -6.52 18.92 1.82
N THR A 50 -6.80 20.14 2.26
CA THR A 50 -8.16 20.67 2.43
C THR A 50 -8.44 21.78 1.41
N TRP A 51 -9.09 21.40 0.31
CA TRP A 51 -9.59 22.35 -0.68
C TRP A 51 -10.69 23.26 -0.10
N PRO A 52 -10.77 24.56 -0.46
CA PRO A 52 -9.88 25.31 -1.36
C PRO A 52 -8.72 26.00 -0.65
N LEU A 53 -8.66 25.93 0.69
CA LEU A 53 -7.79 26.78 1.49
C LEU A 53 -6.35 26.29 1.56
N GLN A 54 -6.15 24.97 1.59
CA GLN A 54 -4.84 24.38 1.78
C GLN A 54 -4.74 23.05 1.05
N THR A 55 -4.34 23.09 -0.22
CA THR A 55 -4.13 21.88 -1.02
C THR A 55 -2.66 21.68 -1.36
N TRP A 56 -2.21 20.44 -1.26
CA TRP A 56 -0.94 20.00 -1.82
C TRP A 56 -1.12 19.61 -3.28
N GLY A 57 -2.28 19.09 -3.69
CA GLY A 57 -2.58 18.79 -5.09
C GLY A 57 -3.47 17.56 -5.27
N SER A 58 -3.88 17.34 -6.52
CA SER A 58 -4.82 16.28 -6.87
C SER A 58 -4.16 14.91 -6.97
N VAL A 59 -4.89 13.87 -6.59
CA VAL A 59 -4.49 12.48 -6.82
C VAL A 59 -4.62 12.13 -8.31
N HIS A 60 -5.64 12.61 -9.00
CA HIS A 60 -5.83 12.37 -10.44
C HIS A 60 -5.43 13.60 -11.29
N PRO A 61 -4.87 13.40 -12.49
CA PRO A 61 -4.45 12.12 -13.06
C PRO A 61 -3.27 11.51 -12.28
N ARG A 62 -3.23 10.17 -12.13
CA ARG A 62 -2.17 9.49 -11.37
C ARG A 62 -0.88 9.37 -12.20
N THR A 63 -0.24 10.52 -12.40
CA THR A 63 0.97 10.72 -13.19
C THR A 63 2.19 10.99 -12.30
N GLY A 64 3.39 10.86 -12.87
CA GLY A 64 4.64 11.22 -12.21
C GLY A 64 4.95 12.72 -12.19
N TRP A 65 4.20 13.52 -12.94
CA TRP A 65 4.35 14.97 -12.98
C TRP A 65 3.55 15.64 -11.87
N THR A 66 4.22 16.46 -11.08
CA THR A 66 3.58 17.24 -10.02
C THR A 66 4.27 18.58 -9.92
N THR A 67 3.52 19.67 -10.04
CA THR A 67 4.01 21.03 -9.80
C THR A 67 3.66 21.43 -8.37
N GLN A 68 4.68 21.54 -7.52
CA GLN A 68 4.54 22.02 -6.15
C GLN A 68 5.72 22.93 -5.81
N SER A 69 5.47 23.95 -4.99
CA SER A 69 6.51 24.87 -4.53
C SER A 69 7.53 24.19 -3.61
N GLU A 70 7.10 23.15 -2.90
CA GLU A 70 7.93 22.35 -2.02
C GLU A 70 8.11 20.96 -2.61
N GLU A 71 9.36 20.57 -2.87
CA GLU A 71 9.71 19.28 -3.44
C GLU A 71 9.17 18.07 -2.64
N PRO A 72 9.30 17.99 -1.30
CA PRO A 72 8.79 16.84 -0.56
C PRO A 72 7.25 16.74 -0.60
N LYS A 73 6.51 17.84 -0.80
CA LYS A 73 5.06 17.77 -1.10
C LYS A 73 4.82 17.14 -2.47
N ALA A 74 5.59 17.53 -3.49
CA ALA A 74 5.50 16.93 -4.82
C ALA A 74 5.74 15.41 -4.78
N ALA A 75 6.78 14.99 -4.06
CA ALA A 75 7.12 13.58 -3.88
C ALA A 75 6.05 12.81 -3.10
N ALA A 76 5.48 13.40 -2.04
CA ALA A 76 4.37 12.83 -1.28
C ALA A 76 3.15 12.57 -2.16
N ILE A 77 2.81 13.49 -3.07
CA ILE A 77 1.70 13.32 -4.03
C ILE A 77 2.00 12.16 -4.98
N ASN A 78 3.21 12.12 -5.56
CA ASN A 78 3.61 11.03 -6.45
C ASN A 78 3.61 9.67 -5.75
N ALA A 79 4.05 9.60 -4.49
CA ALA A 79 4.02 8.40 -3.67
C ALA A 79 2.58 7.95 -3.37
N GLN A 80 1.69 8.89 -3.01
CA GLN A 80 0.28 8.62 -2.81
C GLN A 80 -0.39 8.09 -4.09
N ARG A 81 -0.08 8.66 -5.25
CA ARG A 81 -0.58 8.20 -6.57
C ARG A 81 -0.13 6.78 -6.87
N ALA A 82 1.16 6.47 -6.69
CA ALA A 82 1.67 5.11 -6.89
C ALA A 82 1.00 4.12 -5.93
N GLY A 83 0.82 4.50 -4.66
CA GLY A 83 0.09 3.71 -3.66
C GLY A 83 -1.38 3.46 -4.05
N ASP A 84 -2.06 4.49 -4.54
CA ASP A 84 -3.45 4.39 -4.99
C ASP A 84 -3.61 3.46 -6.22
N ILE A 85 -2.65 3.46 -7.14
CA ILE A 85 -2.62 2.52 -8.28
C ILE A 85 -2.51 1.07 -7.76
N VAL A 86 -1.47 0.76 -6.98
CA VAL A 86 -1.17 -0.63 -6.58
C VAL A 86 -2.19 -1.22 -5.63
N THR A 87 -2.89 -0.39 -4.84
CA THR A 87 -3.88 -0.84 -3.85
C THR A 87 -5.29 -0.99 -4.42
N ARG A 88 -5.47 -0.82 -5.73
CA ARG A 88 -6.73 -1.00 -6.44
C ARG A 88 -6.59 -2.06 -7.52
N THR A 89 -7.67 -2.78 -7.80
CA THR A 89 -7.75 -3.71 -8.93
C THR A 89 -8.37 -3.01 -10.16
N GLY A 90 -8.06 -3.54 -11.35
CA GLY A 90 -8.68 -3.09 -12.60
C GLY A 90 -8.39 -1.64 -13.01
N GLN A 91 -7.27 -1.06 -12.56
CA GLN A 91 -6.87 0.28 -12.98
C GLN A 91 -6.24 0.22 -14.38
N PRO A 92 -6.37 1.28 -15.21
CA PRO A 92 -5.80 1.35 -16.55
C PRO A 92 -4.28 1.64 -16.52
N HIS A 93 -3.54 0.79 -15.82
CA HIS A 93 -2.10 0.87 -15.62
C HIS A 93 -1.45 -0.49 -15.85
N VAL A 94 -0.13 -0.50 -16.08
CA VAL A 94 0.69 -1.73 -16.10
C VAL A 94 1.30 -1.97 -14.72
N TYR A 95 0.72 -2.87 -13.95
CA TYR A 95 1.08 -3.10 -12.55
C TYR A 95 0.62 -4.47 -12.03
N VAL A 96 1.09 -4.83 -10.83
CA VAL A 96 0.56 -5.96 -10.05
C VAL A 96 -0.32 -5.40 -8.94
N SER A 97 -1.62 -5.66 -9.02
CA SER A 97 -2.58 -5.15 -8.05
C SER A 97 -2.56 -5.92 -6.74
N LEU A 98 -2.69 -5.19 -5.63
CA LEU A 98 -3.02 -5.73 -4.32
C LEU A 98 -4.54 -5.71 -4.15
N SER A 99 -5.11 -6.81 -3.68
CA SER A 99 -6.55 -6.86 -3.41
C SER A 99 -6.86 -6.39 -1.99
N GLY A 100 -8.00 -5.74 -1.79
CA GLY A 100 -8.58 -5.54 -0.46
C GLY A 100 -9.31 -6.78 0.06
N ASP A 101 -9.43 -7.83 -0.75
CA ASP A 101 -10.19 -9.02 -0.40
C ASP A 101 -9.46 -9.87 0.62
N SER A 102 -10.24 -10.38 1.58
CA SER A 102 -9.70 -11.26 2.62
C SER A 102 -9.29 -12.63 2.05
N TYR A 103 -8.10 -13.11 2.39
CA TYR A 103 -7.56 -14.39 1.88
C TYR A 103 -7.05 -15.28 3.00
N MET A 104 -6.94 -16.58 2.71
CA MET A 104 -6.31 -17.56 3.61
C MET A 104 -4.84 -17.70 3.23
N HIS A 105 -3.94 -17.31 4.13
CA HIS A 105 -2.52 -17.53 3.99
C HIS A 105 -2.13 -18.91 4.55
N ASN A 106 -1.31 -19.64 3.79
CA ASN A 106 -0.83 -20.97 4.17
C ASN A 106 0.68 -20.91 4.36
N ASP A 107 1.17 -21.09 5.58
CA ASP A 107 2.60 -20.90 5.87
C ASP A 107 3.51 -21.96 5.22
N VAL A 108 3.03 -23.13 4.79
CA VAL A 108 3.92 -24.18 4.27
C VAL A 108 3.26 -25.12 3.24
N ILE A 109 3.89 -25.29 2.07
CA ILE A 109 3.81 -26.53 1.29
C ILE A 109 4.85 -27.48 1.91
N ARG A 110 4.43 -28.44 2.75
CA ARG A 110 5.34 -29.50 3.20
C ARG A 110 5.24 -30.67 2.24
N GLN A 111 6.37 -31.03 1.63
CA GLN A 111 6.53 -32.37 1.07
C GLN A 111 6.55 -33.32 2.28
N ILE A 112 5.54 -34.17 2.43
CA ILE A 112 5.45 -35.08 3.58
C ILE A 112 6.33 -36.33 3.36
N ASP A 113 6.76 -36.61 2.12
CA ASP A 113 7.27 -37.91 1.62
C ASP A 113 6.26 -39.05 1.94
N ASN A 114 5.94 -39.95 1.02
CA ASN A 114 6.80 -40.95 0.44
C ASN A 114 6.47 -41.07 -1.04
N TRP A 115 7.48 -41.22 -1.89
CA TRP A 115 7.42 -41.90 -3.19
C TRP A 115 6.18 -42.79 -3.34
N VAL A 116 5.11 -42.25 -3.94
CA VAL A 116 3.88 -42.99 -4.22
C VAL A 116 3.95 -43.43 -5.66
N ASP A 117 3.67 -44.71 -5.90
CA ASP A 117 3.50 -45.24 -7.26
C ASP A 117 2.32 -44.50 -7.92
N ASP A 118 2.57 -43.89 -9.08
CA ASP A 118 1.56 -43.18 -9.86
C ASP A 118 0.63 -44.11 -10.66
N GLY A 119 0.74 -45.42 -10.46
CA GLY A 119 0.02 -46.45 -11.19
C GLY A 119 0.73 -46.90 -12.47
N SER A 120 1.88 -46.31 -12.81
CA SER A 120 2.75 -46.71 -13.91
C SER A 120 4.07 -47.35 -13.46
N GLY A 121 4.25 -47.55 -12.14
CA GLY A 121 5.50 -48.03 -11.55
C GLY A 121 6.53 -46.91 -11.34
N MET A 122 6.17 -45.65 -11.62
CA MET A 122 7.04 -44.50 -11.40
C MET A 122 6.72 -43.88 -10.04
N LEU A 123 7.77 -43.63 -9.26
CA LEU A 123 7.64 -43.04 -7.94
C LEU A 123 7.54 -41.51 -8.06
N THR A 124 6.48 -40.93 -7.53
CA THR A 124 6.28 -39.48 -7.53
C THR A 124 6.22 -38.92 -6.11
N ASN A 125 6.75 -37.71 -5.93
CA ASN A 125 6.64 -37.00 -4.66
C ASN A 125 5.25 -36.39 -4.51
N ARG A 126 4.46 -36.94 -3.58
CA ARG A 126 3.14 -36.41 -3.23
C ARG A 126 3.30 -35.15 -2.37
N ARG A 127 2.95 -33.99 -2.93
CA ARG A 127 2.83 -32.75 -2.15
C ARG A 127 1.49 -32.74 -1.44
N SER A 128 1.50 -32.42 -0.15
CA SER A 128 0.28 -32.20 0.62
C SER A 128 0.36 -30.85 1.31
N HIS A 129 -0.65 -30.03 1.10
CA HIS A 129 -0.75 -28.73 1.72
C HIS A 129 -1.17 -28.93 3.18
N ILE A 130 -0.25 -28.68 4.13
CA ILE A 130 -0.62 -28.56 5.55
C ILE A 130 -0.94 -27.10 5.80
N PHE A 131 -2.23 -26.80 5.93
CA PHE A 131 -2.74 -25.46 6.18
C PHE A 131 -2.51 -25.08 7.65
N SER A 132 -1.47 -24.29 7.99
CA SER A 132 -1.40 -23.61 9.31
C SER A 132 -2.46 -22.51 9.42
N GLY A 133 -2.88 -21.95 8.28
CA GLY A 133 -4.05 -21.10 8.06
C GLY A 133 -4.09 -19.82 8.88
N GLN A 134 -3.58 -18.71 8.34
CA GLN A 134 -3.90 -17.37 8.82
C GLN A 134 -4.96 -16.76 7.90
N LYS A 135 -6.13 -16.38 8.43
CA LYS A 135 -7.07 -15.52 7.69
C LYS A 135 -6.56 -14.09 7.79
N VAL A 136 -6.36 -13.44 6.66
CA VAL A 136 -5.88 -12.06 6.58
C VAL A 136 -6.95 -11.19 5.93
N TRP A 137 -7.21 -10.05 6.55
CA TRP A 137 -8.01 -8.95 6.03
C TRP A 137 -7.05 -7.79 5.73
N PRO A 138 -6.64 -7.65 4.46
CA PRO A 138 -5.82 -6.53 4.08
C PRO A 138 -6.63 -5.23 4.04
N PRO A 139 -5.96 -4.08 4.18
CA PRO A 139 -6.63 -2.80 3.99
C PRO A 139 -7.09 -2.64 2.54
N GLY A 140 -8.25 -2.01 2.36
CA GLY A 140 -8.77 -1.61 1.05
C GLY A 140 -7.91 -0.55 0.36
N PRO A 141 -8.39 0.07 -0.72
CA PRO A 141 -7.63 1.09 -1.46
C PRO A 141 -7.03 2.17 -0.55
N LEU A 142 -5.81 2.61 -0.85
CA LEU A 142 -5.20 3.76 -0.17
C LEU A 142 -6.00 5.03 -0.50
N ILE A 143 -6.45 5.74 0.53
CA ILE A 143 -7.22 6.98 0.42
C ILE A 143 -6.45 8.08 1.13
N GLU A 144 -6.30 9.20 0.43
CA GLU A 144 -5.71 10.43 0.94
C GLU A 144 -6.44 10.91 2.19
N LYS A 145 -5.68 11.40 3.18
CA LYS A 145 -6.20 11.94 4.45
C LYS A 145 -6.98 10.95 5.32
N ASP A 146 -7.06 9.68 4.93
CA ASP A 146 -7.75 8.65 5.70
C ASP A 146 -6.73 7.71 6.33
N HIS A 147 -6.48 7.94 7.62
CA HIS A 147 -5.59 7.10 8.42
C HIS A 147 -5.98 5.63 8.33
N SER A 148 -7.28 5.31 8.16
CA SER A 148 -7.79 3.94 8.11
C SER A 148 -7.31 3.11 6.93
N THR A 149 -6.77 3.77 5.92
CA THR A 149 -6.24 3.11 4.73
C THR A 149 -4.72 3.11 4.71
N GLY A 150 -4.05 4.04 5.39
CA GLY A 150 -2.61 4.04 5.54
C GLY A 150 -2.06 5.36 6.07
N THR A 151 -0.85 5.29 6.61
CA THR A 151 -0.13 6.44 7.17
C THR A 151 1.33 6.40 6.74
N TRP A 152 1.97 7.56 6.72
CA TRP A 152 3.35 7.74 6.31
C TRP A 152 4.21 8.10 7.52
N GLN A 153 5.43 7.55 7.56
CA GLN A 153 6.41 7.84 8.61
C GLN A 153 7.74 8.19 7.96
N MET A 154 8.31 9.35 8.30
CA MET A 154 9.64 9.71 7.83
C MET A 154 10.73 8.83 8.44
N LEU A 155 11.64 8.37 7.59
CA LEU A 155 12.84 7.65 7.99
C LEU A 155 14.08 8.54 8.01
N VAL A 156 14.24 9.38 6.98
CA VAL A 156 15.37 10.31 6.82
C VAL A 156 14.86 11.61 6.21
N PRO A 157 15.48 12.77 6.49
CA PRO A 157 16.69 12.95 7.32
C PRO A 157 16.44 12.87 8.83
N THR A 158 15.22 13.18 9.28
CA THR A 158 14.86 13.17 10.71
C THR A 158 13.83 12.07 10.96
N PRO A 159 14.19 10.95 11.59
CA PRO A 159 13.24 9.85 11.84
C PRO A 159 12.07 10.32 12.72
N GLU A 160 10.85 10.15 12.23
CA GLU A 160 9.64 10.43 13.00
C GLU A 160 9.31 9.21 13.89
N SER A 161 8.90 9.44 15.14
CA SER A 161 8.42 8.38 16.04
C SER A 161 6.94 8.05 15.87
N THR A 162 6.21 8.89 15.12
CA THR A 162 4.79 8.77 14.82
C THR A 162 4.56 8.70 13.31
N CYS A 163 3.36 8.31 12.89
CA CYS A 163 2.96 8.30 11.49
C CYS A 163 1.71 9.17 11.30
N ASP A 164 1.56 9.75 10.12
CA ASP A 164 0.46 10.65 9.77
C ASP A 164 0.11 10.51 8.28
N VAL A 165 -1.06 11.01 7.89
CA VAL A 165 -1.44 11.13 6.48
C VAL A 165 -0.79 12.38 5.86
N PHE A 166 -0.61 12.36 4.54
CA PHE A 166 -0.22 13.57 3.81
C PHE A 166 -1.38 14.57 3.72
N GLY A 167 -1.04 15.86 3.56
CA GLY A 167 -2.02 16.95 3.47
C GLY A 167 -2.32 17.67 4.78
N THR A 168 -1.39 17.66 5.74
CA THR A 168 -1.53 18.39 7.02
C THR A 168 -1.47 19.90 6.81
N ASN A 169 -2.27 20.67 7.58
CA ASN A 169 -2.36 22.12 7.44
C ASN A 169 -1.12 22.86 7.92
N ASP A 170 -0.41 23.49 6.98
CA ASP A 170 0.85 24.19 7.19
C ASP A 170 0.80 25.69 6.80
N LEU A 171 -0.38 26.29 6.56
CA LEU A 171 -0.51 27.71 6.16
C LEU A 171 0.11 28.69 7.17
N ALA A 172 0.14 28.33 8.46
CA ALA A 172 0.73 29.14 9.52
C ALA A 172 2.21 28.80 9.78
N SER A 173 2.78 27.81 9.08
CA SER A 173 4.18 27.42 9.23
C SER A 173 5.09 28.42 8.53
N SER A 174 6.11 28.92 9.22
CA SER A 174 7.12 29.82 8.63
C SER A 174 8.08 29.13 7.67
N SER A 175 8.23 27.80 7.78
CA SER A 175 9.12 26.98 6.94
C SER A 175 8.39 26.05 5.98
N GLY A 176 7.06 26.16 5.88
CA GLY A 176 6.21 25.19 5.16
C GLY A 176 6.22 23.81 5.80
N TRP A 177 5.65 22.82 5.10
CA TRP A 177 5.64 21.42 5.55
C TRP A 177 6.99 20.73 5.32
N GLY A 178 7.67 21.06 4.22
CA GLY A 178 8.94 20.47 3.80
C GLY A 178 10.16 20.94 4.59
N GLY A 179 10.04 22.00 5.39
CA GLY A 179 11.12 22.49 6.24
C GLY A 179 11.67 21.41 7.18
N GLY A 180 12.95 21.08 7.04
CA GLY A 180 13.61 20.02 7.83
C GLY A 180 13.25 18.58 7.43
N ARG A 181 12.48 18.40 6.36
CA ARG A 181 12.05 17.11 5.81
C ARG A 181 12.87 16.65 4.60
N VAL A 182 13.94 17.38 4.30
CA VAL A 182 14.83 17.19 3.14
C VAL A 182 16.25 17.38 3.66
N ASP A 183 17.15 16.45 3.37
CA ASP A 183 18.56 16.62 3.70
C ASP A 183 19.19 17.73 2.84
N SER A 184 20.36 18.21 3.23
CA SER A 184 21.22 19.12 2.49
C SER A 184 21.47 18.73 1.02
N ALA A 185 21.38 17.43 0.69
CA ALA A 185 21.51 16.92 -0.68
C ALA A 185 20.19 16.85 -1.47
N GLY A 186 19.04 17.11 -0.83
CA GLY A 186 17.71 16.92 -1.44
C GLY A 186 17.06 15.57 -1.11
N ASP A 187 17.74 14.69 -0.38
CA ASP A 187 17.29 13.32 -0.16
C ASP A 187 16.34 13.18 1.03
N TYR A 188 15.42 12.23 0.92
CA TYR A 188 14.42 11.89 1.93
C TYR A 188 13.81 10.52 1.69
N ALA A 189 13.28 9.88 2.74
CA ALA A 189 12.55 8.62 2.60
C ALA A 189 11.46 8.47 3.66
N TRP A 190 10.36 7.83 3.27
CA TRP A 190 9.24 7.50 4.14
C TRP A 190 8.83 6.04 3.99
N ASN A 191 8.29 5.49 5.07
CA ASN A 191 7.55 4.24 5.05
C ASN A 191 6.05 4.50 4.94
N LEU A 192 5.37 3.70 4.11
CA LEU A 192 3.91 3.58 4.11
C LEU A 192 3.51 2.43 5.03
N TRP A 193 2.79 2.76 6.10
CA TRP A 193 2.17 1.82 7.00
C TRP A 193 0.73 1.55 6.58
N ARG A 194 0.36 0.26 6.58
CA ARG A 194 -0.93 -0.23 6.10
C ARG A 194 -1.55 -1.11 7.18
N PRO A 195 -2.81 -0.87 7.59
CA PRO A 195 -3.42 -1.60 8.69
C PRO A 195 -3.95 -2.95 8.22
N TYR A 196 -3.23 -4.02 8.56
CA TYR A 196 -3.70 -5.40 8.33
C TYR A 196 -4.38 -5.94 9.58
N LYS A 197 -5.49 -6.64 9.40
CA LYS A 197 -6.10 -7.46 10.45
C LYS A 197 -5.93 -8.93 10.09
N CYS A 198 -5.65 -9.78 11.07
CA CYS A 198 -5.51 -11.21 10.81
C CYS A 198 -5.83 -12.05 12.03
N CYS A 199 -6.29 -13.27 11.76
CA CYS A 199 -6.59 -14.27 12.76
C CYS A 199 -5.85 -15.56 12.41
N ARG A 200 -5.05 -16.07 13.35
CA ARG A 200 -4.39 -17.37 13.20
C ARG A 200 -5.32 -18.48 13.66
N ARG A 201 -5.50 -19.52 12.84
CA ARG A 201 -6.32 -20.67 13.22
C ARG A 201 -5.73 -21.39 14.43
N ARG A 202 -6.59 -21.68 15.42
CA ARG A 202 -6.34 -22.62 16.51
C ARG A 202 -7.57 -23.52 16.67
N GLY A 203 -7.46 -24.79 16.31
CA GLY A 203 -8.36 -25.87 16.73
C GLY A 203 -9.85 -25.85 16.36
N GLN A 204 -10.41 -24.87 15.64
CA GLN A 204 -11.87 -24.76 15.37
C GLN A 204 -12.24 -24.10 14.02
N TRP A 205 -13.55 -24.10 13.68
CA TRP A 205 -14.17 -23.40 12.54
C TRP A 205 -14.47 -21.94 12.90
N PHE A 206 -14.06 -20.99 12.06
CA PHE A 206 -14.34 -19.57 12.23
C PHE A 206 -15.79 -19.27 11.82
N LEU A 207 -16.61 -18.79 12.77
CA LEU A 207 -17.99 -18.39 12.50
C LEU A 207 -18.07 -16.89 12.17
N PHE A 208 -17.55 -16.04 13.05
CA PHE A 208 -17.43 -14.59 12.88
C PHE A 208 -16.40 -14.03 13.88
N ASP A 209 -15.94 -12.80 13.68
CA ASP A 209 -15.21 -12.01 14.69
C ASP A 209 -16.02 -10.76 15.05
N ILE A 210 -15.80 -10.27 16.27
CA ILE A 210 -16.28 -8.96 16.71
C ILE A 210 -15.03 -8.14 16.99
N ASP A 211 -14.87 -7.07 16.23
CA ASP A 211 -13.82 -6.11 16.43
C ASP A 211 -14.34 -4.96 17.30
N TRP A 212 -13.76 -4.83 18.48
CA TRP A 212 -14.10 -3.77 19.44
C TRP A 212 -13.28 -2.50 19.22
N PHE A 213 -12.25 -2.55 18.37
CA PHE A 213 -11.34 -1.44 18.11
C PHE A 213 -10.98 -1.35 16.63
N SER A 214 -11.54 -0.35 15.94
CA SER A 214 -11.10 -0.05 14.58
C SER A 214 -9.71 0.58 14.63
N TYR A 215 -8.69 -0.16 14.19
CA TYR A 215 -7.38 0.43 13.91
C TYR A 215 -7.38 1.01 12.49
N PRO A 216 -6.73 2.15 12.27
CA PRO A 216 -6.07 3.03 13.23
C PRO A 216 -7.08 3.80 14.09
N PRO A 217 -6.71 4.07 15.37
CA PRO A 217 -7.53 4.82 16.31
C PRO A 217 -7.75 6.27 15.89
#